data_AF-X1MF02-F1
#
_entry.id   AF-X1MF02-F1
#
_cell.length_a   1.000
_cell.length_b   1.000
_cell.length_c   1.000
_cell.angle_alpha   90.00
_cell.angle_beta   90.00
_cell.angle_gamma   90.00
#
_symmetry.space_group_name_H-M   'P 1'
#
loop_
_entity.id
_entity.type
_entity.pdbx_description
1 polymer ?
#
loop_
_entity_poly.entity_id
_entity_poly.type
_entity_poly.pdbx_seq_one_letter_code
_entity_poly.pdbx_strand_id
1 'polypeptide(L)'
;QEKQKEIRESLNEVLEKWTEYSADEKQKVRGRLPIEIAYLSDEEERRDWISSLAKKKICKIKVLTKRVNEQVELHQMVDGEEIE
;
A
#
# COMPACT_ATOMS: atom_id res chain seq x y z
N GLN A 1 -5.59 10.66 -11.98
CA GLN A 1 -5.28 11.40 -10.73
C GLN A 1 -6.27 11.11 -9.62
N GLU A 2 -7.58 10.98 -9.89
CA GLU A 2 -8.60 10.65 -8.87
C GLU A 2 -8.29 9.37 -8.09
N LYS A 3 -7.89 8.29 -8.78
CA LYS A 3 -7.53 7.02 -8.14
C LYS A 3 -6.39 7.13 -7.11
N GLN A 4 -5.41 8.00 -7.36
CA GLN A 4 -4.30 8.26 -6.42
C GLN A 4 -4.80 8.96 -5.15
N LYS A 5 -5.72 9.91 -5.32
CA LYS A 5 -6.33 10.63 -4.22
C LYS A 5 -7.13 9.69 -3.32
N GLU A 6 -7.96 8.83 -3.91
CA GLU A 6 -8.73 7.81 -3.17
C GLU A 6 -7.84 6.86 -2.37
N ILE A 7 -6.72 6.41 -2.96
CA ILE A 7 -5.73 5.60 -2.25
C ILE A 7 -5.16 6.35 -1.04
N ARG A 8 -4.75 7.60 -1.20
CA ARG A 8 -4.20 8.41 -0.09
C ARG A 8 -5.24 8.62 1.02
N GLU A 9 -6.50 8.86 0.66
CA GLU A 9 -7.60 8.97 1.64
C GLU A 9 -7.82 7.65 2.39
N SER A 10 -7.82 6.51 1.69
CA SER A 10 -7.87 5.18 2.29
C SER A 10 -6.71 4.92 3.25
N LEU A 11 -5.48 5.24 2.84
CA LEU A 11 -4.29 5.05 3.67
C LEU A 11 -4.32 5.95 4.92
N ASN A 12 -4.81 7.19 4.81
CA ASN A 12 -5.00 8.08 5.95
C ASN A 12 -6.06 7.53 6.91
N GLU A 13 -7.21 7.09 6.39
CA GLU A 13 -8.25 6.48 7.23
C GLU A 13 -7.69 5.30 8.02
N VAL A 14 -6.89 4.45 7.37
CA VAL A 14 -6.22 3.33 8.04
C VAL A 14 -5.32 3.84 9.15
N LEU A 15 -4.52 4.88 8.95
CA LEU A 15 -3.65 5.44 10.00
C LEU A 15 -4.41 6.02 11.20
N GLU A 16 -5.60 6.56 10.97
CA GLU A 16 -6.46 7.17 11.98
C GLU A 16 -7.30 6.14 12.73
N LYS A 17 -8.01 5.28 11.99
CA LYS A 17 -8.99 4.32 12.52
C LYS A 17 -8.42 2.93 12.81
N TRP A 18 -7.10 2.70 12.64
CA TRP A 18 -6.48 1.38 12.86
C TRP A 18 -6.84 0.74 14.20
N THR A 19 -6.92 1.54 15.26
CA THR A 19 -7.24 1.03 16.60
C THR A 19 -8.69 0.59 16.75
N GLU A 20 -9.59 1.18 15.96
CA GLU A 20 -11.03 0.91 15.98
C GLU A 20 -11.41 -0.34 15.17
N TYR A 21 -10.59 -0.72 14.19
CA TYR A 21 -10.83 -1.91 13.37
C TYR A 21 -10.79 -3.21 14.18
N SER A 22 -11.73 -4.10 13.84
CA SER A 22 -11.79 -5.48 14.33
C SER A 22 -10.61 -6.31 13.80
N ALA A 23 -10.39 -7.50 14.37
CA ALA A 23 -9.33 -8.40 13.92
C ALA A 23 -9.46 -8.81 12.43
N ASP A 24 -10.69 -9.07 11.97
CA ASP A 24 -11.01 -9.41 10.58
C ASP A 24 -10.73 -8.22 9.64
N GLU A 25 -11.19 -7.02 10.00
CA GLU A 25 -10.96 -5.79 9.24
C GLU A 25 -9.46 -5.51 9.12
N LYS A 26 -8.71 -5.62 10.21
CA LYS A 26 -7.25 -5.48 10.23
C LYS A 26 -6.58 -6.45 9.26
N GLN A 27 -7.05 -7.69 9.16
CA GLN A 27 -6.52 -8.67 8.24
C GLN A 27 -6.80 -8.31 6.77
N LYS A 28 -8.03 -7.87 6.46
CA LYS A 28 -8.42 -7.39 5.13
C LYS A 28 -7.59 -6.17 4.71
N VAL A 29 -7.48 -5.17 5.60
CA VAL A 29 -6.67 -3.97 5.37
C VAL A 29 -5.20 -4.34 5.10
N ARG A 30 -4.61 -5.21 5.91
CA ARG A 30 -3.22 -5.69 5.68
C ARG A 30 -3.03 -6.38 4.32
N GLY A 31 -4.07 -7.01 3.79
CA GLY A 31 -4.06 -7.62 2.46
C GLY A 31 -4.07 -6.58 1.33
N ARG A 32 -4.85 -5.50 1.46
CA ARG A 32 -4.96 -4.44 0.44
C ARG A 32 -3.84 -3.41 0.45
N LEU A 33 -3.25 -3.11 1.63
CA LEU A 33 -2.23 -2.08 1.78
C LEU A 33 -1.07 -2.17 0.77
N PRO A 34 -0.47 -3.36 0.51
CA PRO A 34 0.62 -3.45 -0.46
C PRO A 34 0.20 -3.07 -1.88
N ILE A 35 -1.03 -3.41 -2.27
CA ILE A 35 -1.59 -3.14 -3.59
C ILE A 35 -1.85 -1.63 -3.71
N GLU A 36 -2.57 -1.07 -2.74
CA GLU A 36 -2.87 0.36 -2.68
C GLU A 36 -1.60 1.21 -2.77
N ILE A 37 -0.58 0.88 -1.99
CA ILE A 37 0.71 1.59 -2.02
C ILE A 37 1.43 1.36 -3.35
N ALA A 38 1.41 0.14 -3.91
CA ALA A 38 2.06 -0.14 -5.20
C ALA A 38 1.49 0.67 -6.37
N TYR A 39 0.20 1.03 -6.30
CA TYR A 39 -0.43 1.91 -7.28
C TYR A 39 0.09 3.35 -7.21
N LEU A 40 0.71 3.78 -6.11
CA LEU A 40 1.28 5.12 -6.02
C LEU A 40 2.43 5.27 -7.00
N SER A 41 2.38 6.31 -7.83
CA SER A 41 3.34 6.49 -8.94
C SER A 41 4.75 6.80 -8.44
N ASP A 42 4.86 7.51 -7.32
CA ASP A 42 6.12 8.00 -6.77
C ASP A 42 6.73 7.00 -5.77
N GLU A 43 8.03 6.69 -5.91
CA GLU A 43 8.71 5.73 -5.03
C GLU A 43 8.95 6.31 -3.62
N GLU A 44 9.29 7.59 -3.50
CA GLU A 44 9.49 8.24 -2.21
C GLU A 44 8.19 8.27 -1.41
N GLU A 45 7.07 8.60 -2.06
CA GLU A 45 5.74 8.56 -1.46
C GLU A 45 5.40 7.15 -0.95
N ARG A 46 5.68 6.11 -1.74
CA ARG A 46 5.50 4.71 -1.31
C ARG A 46 6.30 4.41 -0.05
N ARG A 47 7.58 4.80 -0.03
CA ARG A 47 8.46 4.59 1.13
C ARG A 47 7.97 5.35 2.37
N ASP A 48 7.48 6.57 2.21
CA ASP A 48 6.94 7.36 3.32
C ASP A 48 5.69 6.70 3.92
N TRP A 49 4.74 6.26 3.08
CA TRP A 49 3.56 5.52 3.53
C TRP A 49 3.92 4.21 4.24
N ILE A 50 4.85 3.43 3.69
CA ILE A 50 5.34 2.21 4.33
C ILE A 50 5.92 2.52 5.73
N SER A 51 6.72 3.58 5.83
CA SER A 51 7.32 4.03 7.09
C SER A 51 6.24 4.46 8.10
N SER A 52 5.26 5.26 7.66
CA SER A 52 4.15 5.74 8.48
C SER A 52 3.28 4.59 9.03
N LEU A 53 2.93 3.63 8.18
CA LEU A 53 2.19 2.43 8.59
C LEU A 53 3.00 1.54 9.54
N ALA A 54 4.31 1.43 9.33
CA ALA A 54 5.21 0.68 10.21
C ALA A 54 5.37 1.35 11.59
N LYS A 55 5.52 2.68 11.63
CA LYS A 55 5.58 3.47 12.88
C LYS A 55 4.33 3.28 13.73
N LYS A 56 3.15 3.21 13.10
CA LYS A 56 1.86 2.91 13.74
C LYS A 56 1.67 1.44 14.12
N LYS A 57 2.68 0.57 13.91
CA LYS A 57 2.65 -0.88 14.18
C LYS A 57 1.53 -1.63 13.44
N ILE A 58 1.09 -1.10 12.30
CA ILE A 58 0.02 -1.68 11.46
C ILE A 58 0.56 -2.94 10.77
N CYS A 59 1.74 -2.80 10.17
CA CYS A 59 2.49 -3.84 9.47
C CYS A 59 3.96 -3.84 9.87
N LYS A 60 4.64 -4.97 9.70
CA LYS A 60 6.11 -5.02 9.79
C LYS A 60 6.70 -4.39 8.53
N ILE A 61 7.60 -3.42 8.71
CA ILE A 61 8.24 -2.68 7.60
C ILE A 61 8.79 -3.61 6.52
N LYS A 62 9.63 -4.60 6.90
CA LYS A 62 10.24 -5.56 5.95
C LYS A 62 9.21 -6.34 5.12
N VAL A 63 8.08 -6.72 5.73
CA VAL A 63 7.04 -7.50 5.06
C VAL A 63 6.25 -6.61 4.11
N LEU A 64 5.90 -5.39 4.54
CA LEU A 64 5.15 -4.45 3.72
C LEU A 64 5.99 -3.97 2.52
N THR A 65 7.25 -3.57 2.75
CA THR A 65 8.18 -3.18 1.67
C THR A 65 8.32 -4.28 0.63
N LYS A 66 8.56 -5.52 1.06
CA LYS A 66 8.69 -6.65 0.13
C LYS A 66 7.44 -6.81 -0.73
N ARG A 67 6.26 -6.85 -0.10
CA ARG A 67 4.99 -7.03 -0.81
C ARG A 67 4.65 -5.86 -1.74
N VAL A 68 4.97 -4.63 -1.34
CA VAL A 68 4.78 -3.47 -2.21
C VAL A 68 5.67 -3.60 -3.44
N ASN A 69 6.96 -3.92 -3.29
CA ASN A 69 7.85 -4.10 -4.43
C ASN A 69 7.37 -5.22 -5.36
N GLU A 70 6.97 -6.37 -4.82
CA GLU A 70 6.40 -7.48 -5.61
C GLU A 70 5.16 -7.01 -6.41
N GLN A 71 4.28 -6.20 -5.82
CA GLN A 71 3.11 -5.65 -6.53
C GLN A 71 3.50 -4.60 -7.59
N VAL A 72 4.49 -3.76 -7.31
CA VAL A 72 5.01 -2.77 -8.27
C VAL A 72 5.61 -3.47 -9.49
N GLU A 73 6.43 -4.50 -9.29
CA GLU A 73 7.00 -5.30 -10.37
C GLU A 73 5.91 -5.94 -11.23
N LEU A 74 4.90 -6.55 -10.59
CA LEU A 74 3.74 -7.11 -11.30
C LEU A 74 2.96 -6.06 -12.11
N HIS A 75 2.74 -4.87 -11.54
CA HIS A 75 2.05 -3.78 -12.24
C HIS A 75 2.85 -3.23 -13.42
N GLN A 76 4.18 -3.10 -13.28
CA GLN A 76 5.05 -2.61 -14.33
C GLN A 76 5.22 -3.63 -15.47
N MET A 77 5.19 -4.94 -15.18
CA MET A 77 5.22 -5.99 -16.20
C MET A 77 3.97 -5.98 -17.10
N VAL A 78 2.80 -5.68 -16.52
CA VAL A 78 1.52 -5.65 -17.27
C VAL A 78 1.42 -4.43 -18.23
N ASP A 79 2.08 -3.32 -17.91
CA ASP A 79 2.15 -2.13 -18.79
C ASP A 79 3.29 -2.24 -19.83
N GLY A 80 4.24 -3.15 -19.60
CA GLY A 80 5.44 -3.34 -20.42
C GLY A 80 5.36 -4.46 -21.48
N GLU A 81 4.30 -5.27 -21.48
CA GLU A 81 4.01 -6.22 -22.57
C GLU A 81 3.20 -5.55 -23.70
N GLU A 82 3.79 -4.55 -24.36
CA GLU A 82 3.57 -4.40 -25.80
C GLU A 82 4.48 -5.46 -26.46
N ILE A 83 3.92 -6.65 -26.61
CA ILE A 83 4.56 -7.80 -27.26
C ILE A 83 4.79 -7.42 -28.74
N GLU A 84 6.06 -7.39 -29.17
CA GLU A 84 6.45 -7.44 -30.59
C GLU A 84 5.87 -8.67 -31.31
#